data_AF-A0A0W1SW23-F1
#
_entry.id   AF-A0A0W1SW23-F1
#
_cell.length_a   1.000
_cell.length_b   1.000
_cell.length_c   1.000
_cell.angle_alpha   90.00
_cell.angle_beta   90.00
_cell.angle_gamma   90.00
#
_symmetry.space_group_name_H-M   'P 1'
#
loop_
_entity.id
_entity.type
_entity.pdbx_description
1 polymer ?
#
loop_
_entity_poly.entity_id
_entity_poly.type
_entity_poly.pdbx_seq_one_letter_code
_entity_poly.pdbx_strand_id
1 'polypeptide(L)'
;MTGGPPRQPQAILASHLARLDSQSCLAFVAEVWSARGFETDTDGTVVSATKGGRTQTILPVRGRWWHVGRSLRGISERLVGDRRVDGPNGRPSIDVVVSLGSDRRGDALSSAHGARHVDSAAFVEMFLYGLDRVDANRLAAQYLGAPIDGLRPPLRTRMRRKVARGGRRVAHAGRPTPRGVAALVVLVLVVSGGAVNVGLVASPVEWGTQSSAGVAPDSSSTASGQPTVEPYEQPVQSTSTPTPTPGATTSITDPRAATAPFDGEPTRADLEPLDDGDLNSVPGVTPTGIANLTELGDAHDAALSNRSYALWLDTYQPRDIGPNSSRIQYDTDVTVSENAYLIVENVEAGRNQARLRTVYYDGSDWYVTELEDGREVTRRVAGNATSPPVQFEPRELNRGLVRQYLATRTTNVTGKIREGNTTYYRIEGETRPSIGGVEPVQDYRFVAYVDDDGFVSAAKVTYALVSDAGVYRVQFEWTYGNLDSTTVSRPSWVTVNETDGDTTENGDDKPPSLRV
;
A
#
# COMPACT_ATOMS: atom_id res chain seq x y z
N MET A 1 -13.63 11.54 -33.10
CA MET A 1 -12.98 10.22 -33.26
C MET A 1 -13.35 9.38 -32.05
N THR A 2 -14.19 8.36 -32.21
CA THR A 2 -14.53 7.44 -31.11
C THR A 2 -13.38 6.46 -30.93
N GLY A 3 -12.51 6.74 -29.96
CA GLY A 3 -11.33 5.92 -29.66
C GLY A 3 -11.72 4.49 -29.32
N GLY A 4 -11.07 3.52 -29.97
CA GLY A 4 -11.13 2.13 -29.55
C GLY A 4 -10.64 1.97 -28.11
N PRO A 5 -10.91 0.82 -27.47
CA PRO A 5 -10.43 0.57 -26.11
C PRO A 5 -8.91 0.77 -26.05
N PRO A 6 -8.39 1.48 -25.03
CA PRO A 6 -6.97 1.74 -24.92
C PRO A 6 -6.19 0.42 -24.88
N ARG A 7 -5.03 0.41 -25.55
CA ARG A 7 -4.13 -0.76 -25.50
C ARG A 7 -3.75 -1.03 -24.05
N GLN A 8 -3.57 -2.30 -23.68
CA GLN A 8 -3.27 -2.68 -22.29
C GLN A 8 -2.15 -1.86 -21.62
N PRO A 9 -1.00 -1.57 -22.27
CA PRO A 9 0.03 -0.72 -21.68
C PRO A 9 -0.44 0.70 -21.36
N GLN A 10 -1.30 1.29 -22.22
CA GLN A 10 -1.85 2.63 -22.00
C GLN A 10 -2.75 2.67 -20.76
N ALA A 11 -3.56 1.62 -20.55
CA ALA A 11 -4.44 1.53 -19.39
C ALA A 11 -3.66 1.37 -18.06
N ILE A 12 -2.55 0.63 -18.09
CA ILE A 12 -1.66 0.47 -16.93
C ILE A 12 -1.05 1.83 -16.58
N LEU A 13 -0.46 2.49 -17.57
CA LEU A 13 0.19 3.78 -17.39
C LEU A 13 -0.80 4.85 -16.91
N ALA A 14 -1.99 4.94 -17.52
CA ALA A 14 -3.04 5.87 -17.10
C ALA A 14 -3.42 5.68 -15.62
N SER A 15 -3.45 4.43 -15.15
CA SER A 15 -3.78 4.15 -13.77
C SER A 15 -2.67 4.50 -12.78
N HIS A 16 -1.40 4.39 -13.18
CA HIS A 16 -0.27 4.86 -12.36
C HIS A 16 -0.23 6.38 -12.29
N LEU A 17 -0.41 7.05 -13.43
CA LEU A 17 -0.48 8.52 -13.50
C LEU A 17 -1.60 9.07 -12.61
N ALA A 18 -2.76 8.40 -12.57
CA ALA A 18 -3.87 8.78 -11.71
C ALA A 18 -3.55 8.71 -10.20
N ARG A 19 -2.51 7.95 -9.79
CA ARG A 19 -2.14 7.71 -8.37
C ARG A 19 -1.04 8.59 -7.79
N LEU A 20 -0.28 9.29 -8.63
CA LEU A 20 0.69 10.30 -8.19
C LEU A 20 0.06 11.25 -7.12
N ASP A 21 0.84 12.01 -6.35
CA ASP A 21 0.31 13.13 -5.56
C ASP A 21 0.31 14.44 -6.37
N SER A 22 -0.23 15.53 -5.83
CA SER A 22 -0.33 16.80 -6.58
C SER A 22 1.04 17.36 -6.99
N GLN A 23 2.04 17.27 -6.11
CA GLN A 23 3.39 17.75 -6.37
C GLN A 23 4.10 16.86 -7.38
N SER A 24 4.03 15.54 -7.22
CA SER A 24 4.61 14.60 -8.18
C SER A 24 3.96 14.69 -9.57
N CYS A 25 2.66 14.99 -9.66
CA CYS A 25 2.02 15.25 -10.96
C CYS A 25 2.48 16.54 -11.60
N LEU A 26 2.62 17.62 -10.82
CA LEU A 26 3.15 18.89 -11.34
C LEU A 26 4.56 18.70 -11.89
N ALA A 27 5.44 18.07 -11.08
CA ALA A 27 6.81 17.77 -11.48
C ALA A 27 6.86 16.83 -12.69
N PHE A 28 6.06 15.76 -12.70
CA PHE A 28 5.99 14.84 -13.84
C PHE A 28 5.56 15.54 -15.13
N VAL A 29 4.53 16.40 -15.08
CA VAL A 29 4.09 17.16 -16.26
C VAL A 29 5.16 18.15 -16.71
N ALA A 30 5.86 18.82 -15.80
CA ALA A 30 6.98 19.69 -16.13
C ALA A 30 8.09 18.92 -16.85
N GLU A 31 8.54 17.79 -16.29
CA GLU A 31 9.56 16.94 -16.90
C GLU A 31 9.16 16.38 -18.27
N VAL A 32 7.88 16.01 -18.46
CA VAL A 32 7.37 15.56 -19.77
C VAL A 32 7.44 16.68 -20.81
N TRP A 33 7.15 17.94 -20.45
CA TRP A 33 7.32 19.06 -21.38
C TRP A 33 8.79 19.40 -21.60
N SER A 34 9.62 19.35 -20.55
CA SER A 34 11.06 19.55 -20.63
C SER A 34 11.72 18.58 -21.61
N ALA A 35 11.40 17.28 -21.50
CA ALA A 35 11.88 16.23 -22.40
C ALA A 35 11.41 16.42 -23.88
N ARG A 36 10.40 17.27 -24.13
CA ARG A 36 9.97 17.67 -25.48
C ARG A 36 10.70 18.92 -26.00
N GLY A 37 11.71 19.39 -25.26
CA GLY A 37 12.54 20.55 -25.57
C GLY A 37 11.86 21.88 -25.24
N PHE A 38 11.03 21.92 -24.21
CA PHE A 38 10.56 23.18 -23.62
C PHE A 38 11.42 23.53 -22.40
N GLU A 39 11.65 24.81 -22.16
CA GLU A 39 12.13 25.27 -20.85
C GLU A 39 10.92 25.33 -19.92
N THR A 40 10.94 24.58 -18.81
CA THR A 40 9.81 24.48 -17.89
C THR A 40 10.11 25.09 -16.54
N ASP A 41 9.17 25.85 -16.02
CA ASP A 41 9.16 26.36 -14.65
C ASP A 41 7.82 26.02 -13.98
N THR A 42 7.83 25.78 -12.67
CA THR A 42 6.63 25.42 -11.90
C THR A 42 6.27 26.54 -10.94
N ASP A 43 5.13 27.20 -11.17
CA ASP A 43 4.60 28.21 -10.26
C ASP A 43 3.33 27.70 -9.58
N GLY A 44 3.48 27.29 -8.33
CA GLY A 44 2.39 26.81 -7.48
C GLY A 44 1.72 25.54 -8.00
N THR A 45 0.76 25.68 -8.91
CA THR A 45 -0.04 24.57 -9.45
C THR A 45 -0.02 24.49 -10.97
N VAL A 46 0.70 25.40 -11.64
CA VAL A 46 0.81 25.43 -13.10
C VAL A 46 2.26 25.21 -13.52
N VAL A 47 2.44 24.69 -14.73
CA VAL A 47 3.73 24.60 -15.40
C VAL A 47 3.75 25.64 -16.51
N SER A 48 4.73 26.55 -16.46
CA SER A 48 5.05 27.43 -17.58
C SER A 48 6.07 26.73 -18.48
N ALA A 49 5.74 26.51 -19.75
CA ALA A 49 6.62 25.82 -20.71
C ALA A 49 6.91 26.73 -21.92
N THR A 50 8.18 27.10 -22.11
CA THR A 50 8.60 28.03 -23.16
C THR A 50 9.44 27.33 -24.24
N LYS A 51 9.11 27.55 -25.52
CA LYS A 51 9.89 27.05 -26.66
C LYS A 51 9.83 28.02 -27.83
N GLY A 52 10.99 28.48 -28.30
CA GLY A 52 11.08 29.40 -29.45
C GLY A 52 10.33 30.72 -29.23
N GLY A 53 10.41 31.29 -28.02
CA GLY A 53 9.73 32.54 -27.67
C GLY A 53 8.21 32.44 -27.46
N ARG A 54 7.64 31.23 -27.52
CA ARG A 54 6.23 30.97 -27.16
C ARG A 54 6.16 30.27 -25.81
N THR A 55 5.41 30.86 -24.89
CA THR A 55 5.14 30.30 -23.56
C THR A 55 3.75 29.70 -23.52
N GLN A 56 3.61 28.53 -22.90
CA GLN A 56 2.33 27.86 -22.64
C GLN A 56 2.18 27.64 -21.13
N THR A 57 1.05 28.02 -20.58
CA THR A 57 0.67 27.73 -19.20
C THR A 57 -0.16 26.45 -19.16
N ILE A 58 0.35 25.44 -18.48
CA ILE A 58 -0.22 24.10 -18.40
C ILE A 58 -0.74 23.88 -16.99
N LEU A 59 -2.00 23.48 -16.86
CA LEU A 59 -2.62 23.09 -15.60
C LEU A 59 -2.78 21.57 -15.55
N PRO A 60 -1.98 20.84 -14.74
CA PRO A 60 -2.21 19.45 -14.45
C PRO A 60 -3.44 19.28 -13.54
N VAL A 61 -4.34 18.38 -13.91
CA VAL A 61 -5.59 18.12 -13.21
C VAL A 61 -5.71 16.65 -12.89
N ARG A 62 -5.95 16.35 -11.62
CA ARG A 62 -6.18 15.00 -11.12
C ARG A 62 -7.64 14.76 -10.80
N GLY A 63 -8.00 13.48 -10.67
CA GLY A 63 -9.38 13.07 -10.37
C GLY A 63 -9.95 13.53 -9.04
N ARG A 64 -9.13 13.96 -8.08
CA ARG A 64 -9.57 14.17 -6.69
C ARG A 64 -9.06 15.47 -6.04
N TRP A 65 -9.26 16.61 -6.71
CA TRP A 65 -8.68 17.88 -6.28
C TRP A 65 -9.72 18.88 -5.72
N TRP A 66 -10.30 18.63 -4.57
CA TRP A 66 -11.39 19.46 -4.00
C TRP A 66 -10.95 20.83 -3.46
N HIS A 67 -9.66 21.06 -3.19
CA HIS A 67 -9.21 22.30 -2.55
C HIS A 67 -8.95 23.48 -3.50
N VAL A 68 -8.99 23.26 -4.82
CA VAL A 68 -8.58 24.28 -5.82
C VAL A 68 -9.60 25.40 -6.03
N GLY A 69 -10.86 25.19 -5.67
CA GLY A 69 -11.87 26.27 -5.70
C GLY A 69 -11.47 27.49 -4.85
N ARG A 70 -10.67 27.31 -3.79
CA ARG A 70 -10.09 28.41 -3.00
C ARG A 70 -8.72 28.87 -3.52
N SER A 71 -7.87 27.95 -3.98
CA SER A 71 -6.49 28.27 -4.41
C SER A 71 -6.42 29.04 -5.74
N LEU A 72 -7.36 28.84 -6.68
CA LEU A 72 -7.38 29.60 -7.94
C LEU A 72 -7.60 31.11 -7.73
N ARG A 73 -8.21 31.53 -6.61
CA ARG A 73 -8.28 32.97 -6.25
C ARG A 73 -6.89 33.55 -5.92
N GLY A 74 -6.01 32.78 -5.27
CA GLY A 74 -4.66 33.24 -4.93
C GLY A 74 -3.69 33.21 -6.13
N ILE A 75 -3.90 32.28 -7.08
CA ILE A 75 -3.10 32.19 -8.30
C ILE A 75 -3.33 33.42 -9.20
N SER A 76 -4.56 33.92 -9.27
CA SER A 76 -4.85 35.19 -9.95
C SER A 76 -4.20 36.40 -9.30
N GLU A 77 -3.82 36.37 -8.02
CA GLU A 77 -3.19 37.51 -7.34
C GLU A 77 -1.66 37.54 -7.53
N ARG A 78 -0.99 36.38 -7.60
CA ARG A 78 0.47 36.31 -7.78
C ARG A 78 0.94 36.50 -9.22
N LEU A 79 0.17 36.05 -10.20
CA LEU A 79 0.50 36.18 -11.62
C LEU A 79 0.24 37.59 -12.19
N VAL A 80 -0.29 38.52 -11.39
CA VAL A 80 -0.52 39.92 -11.77
C VAL A 80 0.76 40.77 -11.58
N GLY A 81 1.79 40.25 -10.90
CA GLY A 81 2.99 41.01 -10.54
C GLY A 81 4.02 41.21 -11.66
N ASP A 82 4.05 40.36 -12.69
CA ASP A 82 5.09 40.43 -13.72
C ASP A 82 4.51 40.26 -15.14
N ARG A 83 4.57 41.35 -15.92
CA ARG A 83 4.40 41.48 -17.38
C ARG A 83 3.12 40.96 -18.07
N ARG A 84 2.38 41.96 -18.61
CA ARG A 84 1.45 41.90 -19.78
C ARG A 84 0.33 40.88 -19.67
N VAL A 85 -0.63 41.17 -18.79
CA VAL A 85 -1.94 40.52 -18.80
C VAL A 85 -2.82 41.19 -19.86
N ASP A 86 -2.66 40.80 -21.12
CA ASP A 86 -3.56 41.21 -22.24
C ASP A 86 -4.84 40.33 -22.31
N GLY A 87 -5.22 39.71 -21.19
CA GLY A 87 -6.50 39.01 -21.06
C GLY A 87 -7.59 39.98 -20.58
N PRO A 88 -8.81 39.96 -21.15
CA PRO A 88 -9.86 40.94 -20.85
C PRO A 88 -10.33 40.98 -19.37
N ASN A 89 -9.84 40.09 -18.51
CA ASN A 89 -10.26 39.96 -17.11
C ASN A 89 -9.10 39.82 -16.09
N GLY A 90 -7.85 40.09 -16.46
CA GLY A 90 -6.74 40.06 -15.48
C GLY A 90 -6.35 38.67 -14.93
N ARG A 91 -6.86 37.58 -15.52
CA ARG A 91 -6.53 36.21 -15.10
C ARG A 91 -5.41 35.63 -15.97
N PRO A 92 -4.47 34.86 -15.39
CA PRO A 92 -3.49 34.12 -16.17
C PRO A 92 -4.21 33.20 -17.15
N SER A 93 -3.86 33.29 -18.43
CA SER A 93 -4.43 32.43 -19.47
C SER A 93 -3.87 31.03 -19.31
N ILE A 94 -4.75 30.05 -19.08
CA ILE A 94 -4.38 28.63 -19.12
C ILE A 94 -4.48 28.21 -20.58
N ASP A 95 -3.37 27.78 -21.18
CA ASP A 95 -3.33 27.35 -22.58
C ASP A 95 -3.66 25.88 -22.72
N VAL A 96 -3.25 25.06 -21.73
CA VAL A 96 -3.40 23.61 -21.76
C VAL A 96 -3.88 23.10 -20.39
N VAL A 97 -4.87 22.20 -20.39
CA VAL A 97 -5.31 21.46 -19.21
C VAL A 97 -5.01 19.98 -19.42
N VAL A 98 -4.20 19.37 -18.55
CA VAL A 98 -3.78 17.96 -18.67
C VAL A 98 -4.52 17.13 -17.62
N SER A 99 -5.26 16.10 -18.04
CA SER A 99 -5.94 15.20 -17.10
C SER A 99 -5.13 13.94 -16.84
N LEU A 100 -4.84 13.66 -15.56
CA LEU A 100 -4.27 12.39 -15.11
C LEU A 100 -5.34 11.62 -14.33
N GLY A 101 -6.25 10.97 -15.05
CA GLY A 101 -7.25 10.04 -14.52
C GLY A 101 -8.71 10.46 -14.69
N SER A 102 -9.08 11.74 -14.45
CA SER A 102 -10.47 12.21 -14.58
C SER A 102 -10.65 13.26 -15.66
N ASP A 103 -11.00 12.81 -16.85
CA ASP A 103 -11.11 13.67 -18.03
C ASP A 103 -12.25 14.68 -17.91
N ARG A 104 -13.35 14.34 -17.24
CA ARG A 104 -14.51 15.24 -17.08
C ARG A 104 -14.16 16.56 -16.42
N ARG A 105 -13.23 16.53 -15.46
CA ARG A 105 -12.83 17.74 -14.74
C ARG A 105 -11.90 18.60 -15.59
N GLY A 106 -10.95 17.95 -16.27
CA GLY A 106 -10.08 18.67 -17.20
C GLY A 106 -10.87 19.31 -18.33
N ASP A 107 -11.89 18.61 -18.85
CA ASP A 107 -12.81 19.12 -19.86
C ASP A 107 -13.56 20.37 -19.36
N ALA A 108 -14.15 20.30 -18.17
CA ALA A 108 -14.84 21.45 -17.57
C ALA A 108 -13.91 22.65 -17.33
N LEU A 109 -12.69 22.42 -16.83
CA LEU A 109 -11.69 23.48 -16.63
C LEU A 109 -11.21 24.05 -17.97
N SER A 110 -10.96 23.20 -18.95
CA SER A 110 -10.54 23.64 -20.28
C SER A 110 -11.59 24.53 -20.93
N SER A 111 -12.87 24.15 -20.84
CA SER A 111 -14.00 24.93 -21.33
C SER A 111 -14.12 26.28 -20.60
N ALA A 112 -13.93 26.29 -19.27
CA ALA A 112 -14.00 27.51 -18.47
C ALA A 112 -12.89 28.52 -18.79
N HIS A 113 -11.73 28.04 -19.27
CA HIS A 113 -10.57 28.87 -19.58
C HIS A 113 -10.32 29.05 -21.09
N GLY A 114 -11.13 28.43 -21.96
CA GLY A 114 -10.85 28.38 -23.41
C GLY A 114 -9.55 27.65 -23.75
N ALA A 115 -9.10 26.74 -22.87
CA ALA A 115 -7.83 26.04 -22.97
C ALA A 115 -7.94 24.76 -23.80
N ARG A 116 -6.81 24.25 -24.30
CA ARG A 116 -6.75 22.92 -24.92
C ARG A 116 -6.79 21.83 -23.86
N HIS A 117 -7.78 20.94 -23.90
CA HIS A 117 -7.80 19.75 -23.06
C HIS A 117 -6.91 18.65 -23.64
N VAL A 118 -6.00 18.13 -22.82
CA VAL A 118 -5.26 16.88 -23.05
C VAL A 118 -5.79 15.88 -22.04
N ASP A 119 -6.66 14.99 -22.49
CA ASP A 119 -7.21 13.93 -21.65
C ASP A 119 -6.15 12.89 -21.26
N SER A 120 -6.52 11.98 -20.36
CA SER A 120 -5.62 10.95 -19.83
C SER A 120 -5.04 10.05 -20.92
N ALA A 121 -5.82 9.73 -21.94
CA ALA A 121 -5.40 8.85 -23.03
C ALA A 121 -4.45 9.59 -23.97
N ALA A 122 -4.78 10.82 -24.36
CA ALA A 122 -3.94 11.68 -25.19
C ALA A 122 -2.62 12.02 -24.49
N PHE A 123 -2.64 12.22 -23.17
CA PHE A 123 -1.43 12.43 -22.39
C PHE A 123 -0.55 11.19 -22.34
N VAL A 124 -1.14 10.01 -22.15
CA VAL A 124 -0.43 8.72 -22.23
C VAL A 124 0.18 8.49 -23.62
N GLU A 125 -0.56 8.80 -24.69
CA GLU A 125 -0.01 8.71 -26.05
C GLU A 125 1.13 9.69 -26.26
N MET A 126 0.99 10.93 -25.79
CA MET A 126 2.05 11.93 -25.84
C MET A 126 3.29 11.49 -25.03
N PHE A 127 3.11 10.83 -23.90
CA PHE A 127 4.22 10.30 -23.11
C PHE A 127 4.93 9.14 -23.82
N LEU A 128 4.17 8.22 -24.42
CA LEU A 128 4.72 7.02 -25.07
C LEU A 128 5.34 7.30 -26.44
N TYR A 129 4.80 8.25 -27.18
CA TYR A 129 5.17 8.50 -28.59
C TYR A 129 5.70 9.91 -28.84
N GLY A 130 5.51 10.84 -27.91
CA GLY A 130 6.02 12.20 -28.00
C GLY A 130 7.37 12.41 -27.30
N LEU A 131 7.92 11.38 -26.65
CA LEU A 131 9.22 11.36 -25.98
C LEU A 131 10.14 10.30 -26.59
N ASP A 132 11.45 10.50 -26.44
CA ASP A 132 12.41 9.42 -26.67
C ASP A 132 12.18 8.29 -25.65
N ARG A 133 12.42 7.04 -26.08
CA ARG A 133 12.15 5.86 -25.25
C ARG A 133 12.99 5.85 -23.96
N VAL A 134 14.21 6.39 -24.01
CA VAL A 134 15.10 6.49 -22.84
C VAL A 134 14.50 7.45 -21.81
N ASP A 135 14.05 8.63 -22.24
CA ASP A 135 13.42 9.61 -21.36
C ASP A 135 12.09 9.11 -20.78
N ALA A 136 11.26 8.49 -21.61
CA ALA A 136 9.98 7.95 -21.17
C ALA A 136 10.18 6.85 -20.10
N ASN A 137 11.18 5.97 -20.27
CA ASN A 137 11.52 4.97 -19.25
C ASN A 137 12.14 5.58 -17.99
N ARG A 138 13.01 6.58 -18.13
CA ARG A 138 13.59 7.31 -16.99
C ARG A 138 12.50 7.97 -16.15
N LEU A 139 11.58 8.70 -16.77
CA LEU A 139 10.48 9.38 -16.09
C LEU A 139 9.49 8.38 -15.47
N ALA A 140 9.21 7.27 -16.15
CA ALA A 140 8.39 6.21 -15.58
C ALA A 140 9.05 5.59 -14.33
N ALA A 141 10.35 5.27 -14.39
CA ALA A 141 11.07 4.71 -13.24
C ALA A 141 11.08 5.69 -12.06
N GLN A 142 11.37 6.96 -12.31
CA GLN A 142 11.47 8.00 -11.29
C GLN A 142 10.15 8.29 -10.58
N TYR A 143 9.06 8.45 -11.34
CA TYR A 143 7.78 8.90 -10.77
C TYR A 143 6.78 7.77 -10.53
N LEU A 144 6.87 6.69 -11.31
CA LEU A 144 5.93 5.57 -11.27
C LEU A 144 6.55 4.29 -10.69
N GLY A 145 7.83 4.34 -10.31
CA GLY A 145 8.55 3.27 -9.62
C GLY A 145 9.09 2.15 -10.52
N ALA A 146 8.85 2.18 -11.84
CA ALA A 146 9.41 1.22 -12.78
C ALA A 146 9.44 1.78 -14.22
N PRO A 147 10.35 1.30 -15.10
CA PRO A 147 10.31 1.63 -16.52
C PRO A 147 8.99 1.17 -17.15
N ILE A 148 8.62 1.70 -18.33
CA ILE A 148 7.29 1.50 -18.94
C ILE A 148 6.95 0.01 -19.09
N ASP A 149 7.92 -0.81 -19.50
CA ASP A 149 7.73 -2.26 -19.68
C ASP A 149 7.72 -3.04 -18.35
N GLY A 150 8.22 -2.44 -17.27
CA GLY A 150 8.15 -2.95 -15.91
C GLY A 150 6.94 -2.45 -15.12
N LEU A 151 6.14 -1.53 -15.69
CA LEU A 151 4.95 -1.02 -15.02
C LEU A 151 3.88 -2.10 -14.98
N ARG A 152 3.48 -2.41 -13.75
CA ARG A 152 2.53 -3.48 -13.47
C ARG A 152 1.09 -2.96 -13.44
N PRO A 153 0.11 -3.70 -13.98
CA PRO A 153 -1.28 -3.30 -13.86
C PRO A 153 -1.67 -3.19 -12.38
N PRO A 154 -2.35 -2.12 -11.96
CA PRO A 154 -2.87 -2.06 -10.61
C PRO A 154 -3.82 -3.23 -10.35
N LEU A 155 -3.76 -3.78 -9.14
CA LEU A 155 -4.47 -5.00 -8.71
C LEU A 155 -5.95 -4.99 -9.08
N ARG A 156 -6.62 -3.84 -8.98
CA ARG A 156 -8.01 -3.61 -9.39
C ARG A 156 -8.31 -3.95 -10.85
N THR A 157 -7.41 -3.59 -11.77
CA THR A 157 -7.55 -3.85 -13.20
C THR A 157 -7.37 -5.35 -13.47
N ARG A 158 -6.52 -6.02 -12.68
CA ARG A 158 -6.31 -7.47 -12.72
C ARG A 158 -7.58 -8.22 -12.29
N MET A 159 -8.28 -7.76 -11.25
CA MET A 159 -9.54 -8.38 -10.79
C MET A 159 -10.73 -8.15 -11.71
N ARG A 160 -10.92 -6.93 -12.25
CA ARG A 160 -12.05 -6.65 -13.15
C ARG A 160 -12.03 -7.50 -14.42
N ARG A 161 -10.83 -7.84 -14.94
CA ARG A 161 -10.69 -8.75 -16.09
C ARG A 161 -11.16 -10.17 -15.77
N LYS A 162 -11.00 -10.64 -14.53
CA LYS A 162 -11.55 -11.94 -14.09
C LYS A 162 -13.09 -11.89 -13.98
N VAL A 163 -13.66 -10.82 -13.44
CA VAL A 163 -15.12 -10.67 -13.31
C VAL A 163 -15.82 -10.54 -14.68
N ALA A 164 -15.22 -9.83 -15.64
CA ALA A 164 -15.79 -9.72 -16.99
C ALA A 164 -15.75 -11.05 -17.77
N ARG A 165 -14.77 -11.93 -17.49
CA ARG A 165 -14.69 -13.28 -18.07
C ARG A 165 -15.61 -14.29 -17.36
N GLY A 166 -15.81 -14.16 -16.05
CA GLY A 166 -16.75 -15.00 -15.28
C GLY A 166 -18.23 -14.60 -15.42
N GLY A 167 -18.52 -13.31 -15.56
CA GLY A 167 -19.89 -12.77 -15.59
C GLY A 167 -20.71 -13.12 -16.84
N ARG A 168 -20.07 -13.57 -17.93
CA ARG A 168 -20.79 -14.03 -19.14
C ARG A 168 -21.55 -15.34 -18.95
N ARG A 169 -21.38 -16.04 -17.82
CA ARG A 169 -22.13 -17.27 -17.51
C ARG A 169 -23.34 -17.09 -16.57
N VAL A 170 -23.63 -15.88 -16.07
CA VAL A 170 -24.67 -15.69 -15.03
C VAL A 170 -25.70 -14.60 -15.36
N ALA A 171 -25.59 -13.92 -16.51
CA ALA A 171 -26.53 -12.85 -16.86
C ALA A 171 -27.87 -13.36 -17.43
N HIS A 172 -28.59 -14.24 -16.71
CA HIS A 172 -30.01 -14.59 -16.92
C HIS A 172 -30.75 -14.69 -15.57
N ALA A 173 -30.70 -13.66 -14.73
CA ALA A 173 -31.66 -13.50 -13.64
C ALA A 173 -31.67 -12.06 -13.09
N GLY A 174 -32.84 -11.42 -13.10
CA GLY A 174 -33.24 -10.41 -12.11
C GLY A 174 -32.95 -8.93 -12.43
N ARG A 175 -34.03 -8.16 -12.64
CA ARG A 175 -34.04 -6.67 -12.63
C ARG A 175 -34.04 -6.14 -11.18
N PRO A 176 -33.34 -5.04 -10.87
CA PRO A 176 -33.55 -4.30 -9.62
C PRO A 176 -34.31 -2.98 -9.82
N THR A 177 -35.13 -2.62 -8.83
CA THR A 177 -35.84 -1.34 -8.66
C THR A 177 -35.05 -0.37 -7.75
N PRO A 178 -35.18 0.97 -7.89
CA PRO A 178 -34.43 1.95 -7.09
C PRO A 178 -35.30 2.69 -6.04
N ARG A 179 -34.72 2.96 -4.86
CA ARG A 179 -34.94 4.09 -3.91
C ARG A 179 -34.33 3.68 -2.55
N GLY A 180 -33.57 4.48 -1.80
CA GLY A 180 -33.16 5.88 -1.93
C GLY A 180 -32.11 6.26 -0.86
N VAL A 181 -31.52 7.44 -1.08
CA VAL A 181 -30.86 8.43 -0.19
C VAL A 181 -30.07 7.94 1.05
N ALA A 182 -28.76 8.19 1.00
CA ALA A 182 -27.78 7.92 2.04
C ALA A 182 -27.62 9.11 3.01
N ALA A 183 -27.66 8.82 4.31
CA ALA A 183 -27.02 9.60 5.37
C ALA A 183 -25.62 9.02 5.63
N LEU A 184 -24.61 9.88 5.68
CA LEU A 184 -23.21 9.53 5.79
C LEU A 184 -22.83 9.56 7.28
N VAL A 185 -22.78 8.40 7.93
CA VAL A 185 -22.12 8.22 9.23
C VAL A 185 -20.85 7.41 8.97
N VAL A 186 -19.72 7.96 9.38
CA VAL A 186 -18.41 7.33 9.28
C VAL A 186 -18.24 6.42 10.50
N LEU A 187 -18.31 5.10 10.28
CA LEU A 187 -17.86 4.11 11.26
C LEU A 187 -16.69 3.35 10.64
N VAL A 188 -15.49 3.67 11.11
CA VAL A 188 -14.24 2.98 10.77
C VAL A 188 -14.06 1.86 11.79
N LEU A 189 -14.07 0.60 11.36
CA LEU A 189 -13.50 -0.52 12.12
C LEU A 189 -13.38 -1.79 11.27
N VAL A 190 -12.37 -2.59 11.67
CA VAL A 190 -12.04 -4.00 11.32
C VAL A 190 -10.73 -4.24 10.55
N VAL A 191 -9.95 -3.20 10.21
CA VAL A 191 -8.48 -3.38 9.98
C VAL A 191 -7.63 -2.34 10.72
N SER A 192 -8.22 -1.23 11.11
CA SER A 192 -7.59 -0.15 11.86
C SER A 192 -8.00 -0.19 13.34
N GLY A 193 -7.11 -0.62 14.22
CA GLY A 193 -7.29 -0.67 15.68
C GLY A 193 -7.34 0.72 16.34
N GLY A 194 -8.35 1.53 16.03
CA GLY A 194 -8.45 2.94 16.43
C GLY A 194 -9.66 3.32 17.30
N ALA A 195 -10.37 2.37 17.93
CA ALA A 195 -11.55 2.68 18.73
C ALA A 195 -11.65 1.84 20.03
N VAL A 196 -10.60 1.86 20.87
CA VAL A 196 -10.60 1.14 22.15
C VAL A 196 -10.95 2.02 23.37
N ASN A 197 -11.35 3.28 23.20
CA ASN A 197 -11.73 4.15 24.32
C ASN A 197 -13.24 4.24 24.61
N VAL A 198 -14.06 3.37 24.00
CA VAL A 198 -15.45 3.16 24.43
C VAL A 198 -15.66 1.64 24.54
N GLY A 199 -15.54 1.12 25.76
CA GLY A 199 -15.38 -0.32 26.05
C GLY A 199 -16.53 -1.23 25.58
N LEU A 200 -16.54 -1.56 24.28
CA LEU A 200 -17.54 -2.46 23.68
C LEU A 200 -16.98 -3.50 22.69
N VAL A 201 -15.66 -3.56 22.40
CA VAL A 201 -15.07 -4.70 21.67
C VAL A 201 -13.60 -4.89 22.07
N ALA A 202 -13.19 -6.13 22.37
CA ALA A 202 -11.78 -6.49 22.56
C ALA A 202 -11.03 -6.42 21.23
N SER A 203 -9.85 -5.80 21.20
CA SER A 203 -9.02 -5.75 20.00
C SER A 203 -8.52 -7.16 19.66
N PRO A 204 -8.70 -7.64 18.42
CA PRO A 204 -8.32 -9.00 18.03
C PRO A 204 -6.82 -9.24 17.80
N VAL A 205 -6.00 -8.19 17.93
CA VAL A 205 -4.57 -8.21 17.66
C VAL A 205 -3.84 -7.85 18.95
N GLU A 206 -3.79 -8.82 19.86
CA GLU A 206 -2.96 -8.76 21.07
C GLU A 206 -1.73 -9.65 20.79
N TRP A 207 -0.71 -9.08 20.13
CA TRP A 207 0.60 -9.72 20.07
C TRP A 207 1.16 -9.65 21.49
N GLY A 208 1.16 -10.79 22.19
CA GLY A 208 1.50 -10.87 23.60
C GLY A 208 2.92 -10.37 23.90
N THR A 209 3.05 -9.11 24.31
CA THR A 209 4.16 -8.66 25.14
C THR A 209 3.94 -9.19 26.55
N GLN A 210 4.40 -10.42 26.82
CA GLN A 210 4.63 -10.85 28.20
C GLN A 210 5.83 -10.07 28.76
N SER A 211 5.59 -8.86 29.25
CA SER A 211 6.53 -8.20 30.15
C SER A 211 6.46 -8.89 31.50
N SER A 212 7.46 -9.73 31.79
CA SER A 212 7.70 -10.26 33.13
C SER A 212 8.12 -9.12 34.06
N ALA A 213 7.15 -8.43 34.66
CA ALA A 213 7.39 -7.59 35.82
C ALA A 213 7.63 -8.53 37.02
N GLY A 214 8.89 -8.63 37.43
CA GLY A 214 9.28 -9.33 38.65
C GLY A 214 8.67 -8.64 39.87
N VAL A 215 7.65 -9.27 40.44
CA VAL A 215 7.18 -9.00 41.79
C VAL A 215 7.44 -10.25 42.60
N ALA A 216 8.36 -10.17 43.54
CA ALA A 216 8.59 -11.21 44.53
C ALA A 216 7.40 -11.26 45.50
N PRO A 217 6.97 -12.47 45.88
CA PRO A 217 6.54 -12.66 47.26
C PRO A 217 7.28 -13.82 47.92
N ASP A 218 7.59 -13.58 49.20
CA ASP A 218 8.15 -14.53 50.13
C ASP A 218 7.27 -15.80 50.30
N SER A 219 8.01 -16.90 50.41
CA SER A 219 7.70 -18.24 50.91
C SER A 219 6.34 -18.54 51.58
N SER A 220 5.72 -19.64 51.14
CA SER A 220 5.47 -20.81 52.01
C SER A 220 5.15 -22.08 51.21
N SER A 221 5.73 -23.18 51.69
CA SER A 221 5.66 -24.55 51.18
C SER A 221 4.25 -25.16 51.22
N THR A 222 3.92 -26.07 50.30
CA THR A 222 3.46 -27.44 50.59
C THR A 222 3.54 -28.31 49.33
N ALA A 223 4.04 -29.53 49.51
CA ALA A 223 4.34 -30.54 48.52
C ALA A 223 3.12 -31.11 47.78
N SER A 224 3.32 -31.49 46.52
CA SER A 224 2.73 -32.69 45.89
C SER A 224 3.52 -33.05 44.64
N GLY A 225 3.83 -34.34 44.51
CA GLY A 225 4.87 -34.85 43.62
C GLY A 225 4.52 -34.86 42.14
N GLN A 226 5.56 -34.76 41.33
CA GLN A 226 5.55 -35.05 39.90
C GLN A 226 6.69 -36.04 39.59
N PRO A 227 6.48 -37.02 38.71
CA PRO A 227 7.39 -38.15 38.54
C PRO A 227 8.69 -37.79 37.82
N THR A 228 9.75 -38.44 38.30
CA THR A 228 11.08 -38.57 37.75
C THR A 228 11.09 -38.94 36.26
N VAL A 229 11.77 -38.12 35.46
CA VAL A 229 12.43 -38.56 34.23
C VAL A 229 13.84 -37.95 34.26
N GLU A 230 14.83 -38.83 34.26
CA GLU A 230 16.26 -38.54 34.12
C GLU A 230 16.75 -39.25 32.83
N PRO A 231 17.95 -38.98 32.31
CA PRO A 231 18.29 -37.90 31.38
C PRO A 231 18.73 -38.44 30.00
N TYR A 232 18.92 -37.56 29.00
CA TYR A 232 19.82 -37.86 27.88
C TYR A 232 20.83 -36.73 27.66
N GLU A 233 22.09 -37.12 27.74
CA GLU A 233 23.30 -36.35 27.50
C GLU A 233 23.37 -35.84 26.05
N GLN A 234 23.63 -34.55 25.87
CA GLN A 234 24.04 -33.99 24.59
C GLN A 234 25.58 -34.04 24.47
N PRO A 235 26.14 -34.49 23.34
CA PRO A 235 27.57 -34.38 23.09
C PRO A 235 27.93 -32.92 22.77
N VAL A 236 28.88 -32.38 23.52
CA VAL A 236 29.59 -31.15 23.20
C VAL A 236 30.49 -31.36 21.98
N GLN A 237 30.19 -30.69 20.87
CA GLN A 237 31.14 -30.50 19.77
C GLN A 237 31.70 -29.08 19.83
N SER A 238 32.96 -28.97 20.21
CA SER A 238 33.80 -27.80 19.98
C SER A 238 33.99 -27.61 18.48
N THR A 239 33.63 -26.45 17.95
CA THR A 239 34.12 -25.99 16.65
C THR A 239 34.66 -24.57 16.76
N SER A 240 35.88 -24.46 16.26
CA SER A 240 36.80 -23.34 16.27
C SER A 240 36.34 -22.16 15.42
N THR A 241 36.43 -20.97 16.00
CA THR A 241 36.33 -19.66 15.35
C THR A 241 37.45 -19.46 14.30
N PRO A 242 37.14 -19.12 13.04
CA PRO A 242 38.12 -18.50 12.15
C PRO A 242 37.99 -16.97 12.17
N THR A 243 39.13 -16.33 12.37
CA THR A 243 39.37 -14.89 12.23
C THR A 243 39.14 -14.41 10.79
N PRO A 244 38.40 -13.31 10.53
CA PRO A 244 38.29 -12.76 9.19
C PRO A 244 39.53 -11.95 8.81
N THR A 245 40.14 -12.32 7.69
CA THR A 245 41.15 -11.52 6.96
C THR A 245 40.44 -10.52 6.05
N PRO A 246 40.77 -9.21 6.08
CA PRO A 246 40.19 -8.23 5.18
C PRO A 246 40.95 -8.20 3.84
N GLY A 247 40.23 -8.36 2.73
CA GLY A 247 40.74 -7.98 1.41
C GLY A 247 40.36 -8.92 0.26
N ALA A 248 39.15 -8.77 -0.28
CA ALA A 248 38.83 -9.07 -1.67
C ALA A 248 37.53 -8.37 -2.08
N THR A 249 37.63 -7.31 -2.87
CA THR A 249 36.49 -6.68 -3.55
C THR A 249 36.13 -7.53 -4.76
N THR A 250 35.23 -8.49 -4.59
CA THR A 250 34.50 -9.11 -5.70
C THR A 250 33.13 -8.46 -5.81
N SER A 251 32.91 -7.73 -6.89
CA SER A 251 31.59 -7.26 -7.32
C SER A 251 30.71 -8.47 -7.61
N ILE A 252 29.84 -8.81 -6.65
CA ILE A 252 28.70 -9.70 -6.86
C ILE A 252 27.60 -8.84 -7.46
N THR A 253 27.26 -9.10 -8.72
CA THR A 253 26.03 -8.57 -9.33
C THR A 253 24.87 -9.36 -8.71
N ASP A 254 24.11 -8.71 -7.82
CA ASP A 254 22.99 -9.30 -7.09
C ASP A 254 21.74 -9.42 -7.99
N PRO A 255 21.22 -10.63 -8.27
CA PRO A 255 20.04 -10.84 -9.12
C PRO A 255 18.68 -10.64 -8.41
N ARG A 256 18.61 -10.19 -7.15
CA ARG A 256 17.37 -10.17 -6.34
C ARG A 256 16.57 -8.85 -6.33
N ALA A 257 16.59 -8.06 -7.41
CA ALA A 257 15.59 -7.01 -7.63
C ALA A 257 14.20 -7.60 -7.92
N ALA A 258 13.60 -8.27 -6.93
CA ALA A 258 12.38 -9.04 -7.06
C ALA A 258 11.18 -8.08 -7.17
N THR A 259 10.66 -7.96 -8.38
CA THR A 259 9.37 -7.31 -8.62
C THR A 259 8.26 -8.27 -8.16
N ALA A 260 7.16 -7.79 -7.58
CA ALA A 260 6.08 -8.63 -7.02
C ALA A 260 5.67 -9.77 -7.96
N PRO A 261 5.68 -11.06 -7.62
CA PRO A 261 5.91 -12.09 -8.64
C PRO A 261 4.79 -12.39 -9.65
N PHE A 262 3.58 -11.86 -9.49
CA PHE A 262 2.45 -12.24 -10.35
C PHE A 262 1.64 -11.06 -10.86
N ASP A 263 1.54 -10.94 -12.18
CA ASP A 263 0.59 -10.06 -12.89
C ASP A 263 -0.81 -10.69 -12.98
N GLY A 264 -1.41 -10.92 -11.82
CA GLY A 264 -2.70 -11.59 -11.67
C GLY A 264 -2.51 -13.03 -11.22
N GLU A 265 -3.49 -13.57 -10.50
CA GLU A 265 -3.39 -14.93 -9.94
C GLU A 265 -3.39 -15.96 -11.11
N PRO A 266 -2.29 -16.70 -11.34
CA PRO A 266 -2.20 -17.75 -12.34
C PRO A 266 -3.34 -18.75 -12.18
N THR A 267 -3.88 -19.20 -13.30
CA THR A 267 -4.89 -20.26 -13.29
C THR A 267 -4.22 -21.60 -13.07
N ARG A 268 -4.97 -22.61 -12.61
CA ARG A 268 -4.44 -23.96 -12.44
C ARG A 268 -3.83 -24.55 -13.72
N ALA A 269 -4.28 -24.09 -14.89
CA ALA A 269 -3.72 -24.52 -16.18
C ALA A 269 -2.36 -23.88 -16.50
N ASP A 270 -2.01 -22.78 -15.84
CA ASP A 270 -0.73 -22.08 -15.99
C ASP A 270 0.34 -22.64 -15.04
N LEU A 271 -0.05 -23.53 -14.11
CA LEU A 271 0.86 -24.12 -13.13
C LEU A 271 1.55 -25.35 -13.71
N GLU A 272 2.84 -25.43 -13.50
CA GLU A 272 3.58 -26.66 -13.71
C GLU A 272 3.24 -27.66 -12.60
N PRO A 273 3.18 -28.96 -12.91
CA PRO A 273 3.08 -30.00 -11.89
C PRO A 273 4.32 -29.98 -10.98
N LEU A 274 4.16 -30.51 -9.77
CA LEU A 274 5.27 -30.72 -8.85
C LEU A 274 6.03 -31.98 -9.27
N ASP A 275 7.35 -31.90 -9.26
CA ASP A 275 8.26 -33.02 -9.40
C ASP A 275 8.59 -33.59 -8.01
N ASP A 276 8.95 -34.88 -7.96
CA ASP A 276 9.37 -35.51 -6.71
C ASP A 276 10.61 -34.79 -6.14
N GLY A 277 10.48 -34.29 -4.92
CA GLY A 277 11.56 -33.62 -4.19
C GLY A 277 11.62 -32.10 -4.33
N ASP A 278 10.78 -31.47 -5.16
CA ASP A 278 10.67 -30.01 -5.27
C ASP A 278 10.52 -29.32 -3.90
N LEU A 279 9.69 -29.91 -3.03
CA LEU A 279 9.33 -29.33 -1.75
C LEU A 279 10.28 -29.70 -0.61
N ASN A 280 11.33 -30.50 -0.87
CA ASN A 280 12.24 -30.95 0.18
C ASN A 280 13.04 -29.81 0.83
N SER A 281 13.21 -28.69 0.12
CA SER A 281 13.90 -27.50 0.62
C SER A 281 12.97 -26.45 1.22
N VAL A 282 11.66 -26.53 0.97
CA VAL A 282 10.71 -25.47 1.35
C VAL A 282 10.34 -25.60 2.84
N PRO A 283 10.77 -24.67 3.72
CA PRO A 283 10.56 -24.80 5.16
C PRO A 283 9.08 -24.92 5.53
N GLY A 284 8.74 -25.97 6.27
CA GLY A 284 7.38 -26.23 6.77
C GLY A 284 6.33 -26.62 5.72
N VAL A 285 6.72 -26.89 4.47
CA VAL A 285 5.81 -27.27 3.37
C VAL A 285 6.13 -28.68 2.87
N THR A 286 5.10 -29.46 2.58
CA THR A 286 5.19 -30.82 2.01
C THR A 286 4.25 -30.93 0.80
N PRO A 287 4.29 -32.03 0.01
CA PRO A 287 3.35 -32.22 -1.11
C PRO A 287 1.88 -32.15 -0.70
N THR A 288 1.55 -32.44 0.57
CA THR A 288 0.18 -32.36 1.09
C THR A 288 -0.20 -30.97 1.61
N GLY A 289 0.68 -29.95 1.56
CA GLY A 289 0.41 -28.59 2.03
C GLY A 289 1.37 -28.12 3.12
N ILE A 290 0.90 -27.23 4.00
CA ILE A 290 1.67 -26.67 5.12
C ILE A 290 1.67 -27.69 6.26
N ALA A 291 2.82 -28.31 6.50
CA ALA A 291 3.00 -29.28 7.59
C ALA A 291 3.44 -28.61 8.91
N ASN A 292 4.17 -27.50 8.83
CA ASN A 292 4.65 -26.75 9.99
C ASN A 292 4.55 -25.24 9.75
N LEU A 293 3.44 -24.65 10.20
CA LEU A 293 3.17 -23.22 10.01
C LEU A 293 4.18 -22.32 10.74
N THR A 294 4.67 -22.76 11.90
CA THR A 294 5.67 -22.02 12.69
C THR A 294 6.96 -21.87 11.89
N GLU A 295 7.44 -22.99 11.33
CA GLU A 295 8.66 -23.03 10.52
C GLU A 295 8.53 -22.21 9.23
N LEU A 296 7.40 -22.32 8.52
CA LEU A 296 7.14 -21.47 7.35
C LEU A 296 7.10 -19.98 7.70
N GLY A 297 6.46 -19.62 8.82
CA GLY A 297 6.42 -18.24 9.30
C GLY A 297 7.80 -17.69 9.70
N ASP A 298 8.65 -18.53 10.27
CA ASP A 298 10.00 -18.16 10.69
C ASP A 298 10.94 -18.03 9.48
N ALA A 299 10.79 -18.90 8.47
CA ALA A 299 11.50 -18.81 7.20
C ALA A 299 11.12 -17.54 6.42
N HIS A 300 9.82 -17.19 6.39
CA HIS A 300 9.36 -15.95 5.78
C HIS A 300 9.95 -14.70 6.46
N ASP A 301 9.99 -14.68 7.79
CA ASP A 301 10.56 -13.58 8.56
C ASP A 301 12.09 -13.46 8.35
N ALA A 302 12.79 -14.60 8.34
CA ALA A 302 14.22 -14.65 8.03
C ALA A 302 14.51 -14.13 6.60
N ALA A 303 13.66 -14.48 5.63
CA ALA A 303 13.80 -14.04 4.24
C ALA A 303 13.61 -12.52 4.03
N LEU A 304 13.00 -11.82 4.99
CA LEU A 304 12.81 -10.37 5.00
C LEU A 304 13.74 -9.63 5.99
N SER A 305 14.39 -10.37 6.87
CA SER A 305 15.28 -9.80 7.88
C SER A 305 16.44 -9.06 7.24
N ASN A 306 16.62 -7.79 7.64
CA ASN A 306 17.67 -6.89 7.12
C ASN A 306 17.59 -6.57 5.63
N ARG A 307 16.41 -6.72 5.02
CA ARG A 307 16.17 -6.37 3.61
C ARG A 307 15.26 -5.17 3.51
N SER A 308 15.43 -4.41 2.43
CA SER A 308 14.46 -3.40 2.04
C SER A 308 13.36 -4.03 1.18
N TYR A 309 12.12 -3.59 1.35
CA TYR A 309 10.99 -4.13 0.59
C TYR A 309 9.79 -3.17 0.57
N ALA A 310 8.93 -3.35 -0.41
CA ALA A 310 7.58 -2.81 -0.44
C ALA A 310 6.57 -3.92 -0.14
N LEU A 311 5.55 -3.61 0.65
CA LEU A 311 4.45 -4.49 1.01
C LEU A 311 3.13 -3.75 0.75
N TRP A 312 2.26 -4.34 -0.07
CA TRP A 312 0.92 -3.83 -0.34
C TRP A 312 -0.10 -4.72 0.34
N LEU A 313 -1.00 -4.13 1.13
CA LEU A 313 -2.10 -4.81 1.81
C LEU A 313 -3.43 -4.25 1.31
N ASP A 314 -4.28 -5.09 0.76
CA ASP A 314 -5.62 -4.70 0.34
C ASP A 314 -6.67 -5.47 1.16
N THR A 315 -7.56 -4.77 1.85
CA THR A 315 -8.75 -5.37 2.48
C THR A 315 -10.01 -4.88 1.82
N TYR A 316 -10.93 -5.79 1.55
CA TYR A 316 -12.18 -5.48 0.92
C TYR A 316 -13.36 -6.03 1.73
N GLN A 317 -14.30 -5.16 2.06
CA GLN A 317 -15.50 -5.52 2.82
C GLN A 317 -16.69 -4.63 2.42
N PRO A 318 -17.93 -5.05 2.70
CA PRO A 318 -19.08 -4.18 2.50
C PRO A 318 -19.05 -2.98 3.44
N ARG A 319 -19.52 -1.83 2.96
CA ARG A 319 -19.77 -0.62 3.76
C ARG A 319 -20.77 -0.91 4.89
N ASP A 320 -20.52 -0.37 6.08
CA ASP A 320 -21.43 -0.50 7.23
C ASP A 320 -21.75 -1.96 7.60
N ILE A 321 -20.90 -2.92 7.21
CA ILE A 321 -21.07 -4.36 7.50
C ILE A 321 -22.34 -4.98 6.84
N GLY A 322 -23.11 -4.20 6.08
CA GLY A 322 -24.30 -4.69 5.40
C GLY A 322 -23.95 -5.56 4.19
N PRO A 323 -24.44 -6.80 4.08
CA PRO A 323 -24.02 -7.73 3.01
C PRO A 323 -24.32 -7.24 1.58
N ASN A 324 -25.29 -6.34 1.43
CA ASN A 324 -25.70 -5.76 0.15
C ASN A 324 -25.21 -4.32 -0.07
N SER A 325 -24.35 -3.81 0.81
CA SER A 325 -23.86 -2.45 0.71
C SER A 325 -22.75 -2.32 -0.33
N SER A 326 -22.38 -1.08 -0.67
CA SER A 326 -21.25 -0.82 -1.54
C SER A 326 -19.95 -1.33 -0.90
N ARG A 327 -19.12 -2.04 -1.68
CA ARG A 327 -17.79 -2.48 -1.22
C ARG A 327 -16.88 -1.29 -0.93
N ILE A 328 -16.24 -1.32 0.22
CA ILE A 328 -15.11 -0.48 0.61
C ILE A 328 -13.84 -1.31 0.46
N GLN A 329 -12.78 -0.65 0.04
CA GLN A 329 -11.43 -1.20 0.00
C GLN A 329 -10.51 -0.35 0.88
N TYR A 330 -9.69 -0.98 1.70
CA TYR A 330 -8.64 -0.37 2.49
C TYR A 330 -7.32 -0.81 1.87
N ASP A 331 -6.50 0.16 1.48
CA ASP A 331 -5.21 -0.05 0.83
C ASP A 331 -4.11 0.50 1.73
N THR A 332 -3.23 -0.36 2.19
CA THR A 332 -2.07 0.01 3.01
C THR A 332 -0.80 -0.32 2.25
N ASP A 333 -0.07 0.72 1.88
CA ASP A 333 1.22 0.63 1.19
C ASP A 333 2.32 0.82 2.23
N VAL A 334 3.20 -0.16 2.38
CA VAL A 334 4.31 -0.14 3.32
C VAL A 334 5.63 -0.19 2.54
N THR A 335 6.57 0.67 2.89
CA THR A 335 7.91 0.74 2.31
C THR A 335 8.90 0.65 3.47
N VAL A 336 9.80 -0.32 3.44
CA VAL A 336 10.78 -0.58 4.51
C VAL A 336 12.19 -0.50 3.93
N SER A 337 13.09 0.20 4.61
CA SER A 337 14.49 0.33 4.25
C SER A 337 15.32 0.55 5.50
N GLU A 338 16.26 -0.36 5.78
CA GLU A 338 17.06 -0.33 7.00
C GLU A 338 16.16 -0.08 8.23
N ASN A 339 16.44 0.92 9.05
CA ASN A 339 15.67 1.22 10.26
C ASN A 339 14.47 2.16 10.01
N ALA A 340 14.21 2.55 8.76
CA ALA A 340 13.13 3.46 8.42
C ALA A 340 11.99 2.76 7.66
N TYR A 341 10.78 3.27 7.83
CA TYR A 341 9.65 2.85 7.01
C TYR A 341 8.63 3.97 6.77
N LEU A 342 7.85 3.80 5.72
CA LEU A 342 6.73 4.65 5.35
C LEU A 342 5.49 3.78 5.15
N ILE A 343 4.40 4.12 5.84
CA ILE A 343 3.09 3.49 5.71
C ILE A 343 2.12 4.54 5.16
N VAL A 344 1.44 4.23 4.07
CA VAL A 344 0.39 5.08 3.49
C VAL A 344 -0.90 4.30 3.46
N GLU A 345 -1.93 4.81 4.14
CA GLU A 345 -3.24 4.17 4.19
C GLU A 345 -4.28 4.96 3.43
N ASN A 346 -5.04 4.27 2.60
CA ASN A 346 -6.12 4.81 1.82
C ASN A 346 -7.38 3.96 2.00
N VAL A 347 -8.54 4.60 1.90
CA VAL A 347 -9.85 3.96 1.86
C VAL A 347 -10.59 4.35 0.60
N GLU A 348 -11.22 3.37 -0.01
CA GLU A 348 -11.80 3.45 -1.34
C GLU A 348 -13.25 2.96 -1.31
N ALA A 349 -14.20 3.87 -1.50
CA ALA A 349 -15.63 3.58 -1.58
C ALA A 349 -16.18 4.02 -2.95
N GLY A 350 -16.33 3.06 -3.86
CA GLY A 350 -16.82 3.31 -5.22
C GLY A 350 -15.85 4.14 -6.06
N ARG A 351 -16.12 5.45 -6.21
CA ARG A 351 -15.24 6.40 -6.93
C ARG A 351 -14.48 7.34 -5.99
N ASN A 352 -14.67 7.19 -4.68
CA ASN A 352 -14.08 8.06 -3.67
C ASN A 352 -12.91 7.32 -3.01
N GLN A 353 -11.69 7.85 -3.09
CA GLN A 353 -10.48 7.28 -2.47
C GLN A 353 -9.86 8.23 -1.44
N ALA A 354 -10.20 8.17 -0.15
CA ALA A 354 -9.60 9.03 0.87
C ALA A 354 -8.28 8.49 1.39
N ARG A 355 -7.26 9.34 1.52
CA ARG A 355 -6.12 9.03 2.38
C ARG A 355 -6.61 9.06 3.83
N LEU A 356 -6.31 8.04 4.60
CA LEU A 356 -6.65 7.97 6.02
C LEU A 356 -5.52 8.55 6.86
N ARG A 357 -4.31 8.05 6.63
CA ARG A 357 -3.10 8.49 7.32
C ARG A 357 -1.83 8.17 6.52
N THR A 358 -0.75 8.85 6.86
CA THR A 358 0.62 8.55 6.47
C THR A 358 1.46 8.46 7.73
N VAL A 359 2.25 7.40 7.87
CA VAL A 359 3.20 7.23 8.99
C VAL A 359 4.60 7.09 8.42
N TYR A 360 5.52 7.91 8.91
CA TYR A 360 6.95 7.77 8.65
C TYR A 360 7.66 7.45 9.95
N TYR A 361 8.53 6.45 9.93
CA TYR A 361 9.44 6.12 11.02
C TYR A 361 10.87 6.29 10.53
N ASP A 362 11.69 7.03 11.29
CA ASP A 362 13.08 7.32 10.93
C ASP A 362 14.11 6.44 11.63
N GLY A 363 13.66 5.45 12.41
CA GLY A 363 14.53 4.63 13.26
C GLY A 363 14.55 5.07 14.73
N SER A 364 13.97 6.23 15.05
CA SER A 364 13.80 6.73 16.41
C SER A 364 12.35 7.09 16.68
N ASP A 365 11.78 7.98 15.87
CA ASP A 365 10.46 8.55 16.12
C ASP A 365 9.49 8.26 14.97
N TRP A 366 8.21 8.28 15.31
CA TRP A 366 7.15 8.26 14.33
C TRP A 366 6.65 9.65 14.05
N TYR A 367 6.38 9.91 12.79
CA TYR A 367 5.70 11.10 12.33
C TYR A 367 4.41 10.63 11.66
N VAL A 368 3.28 11.08 12.19
CA VAL A 368 1.96 10.67 11.74
C VAL A 368 1.26 11.88 11.16
N THR A 369 0.75 11.71 9.95
CA THR A 369 -0.09 12.71 9.29
C THR A 369 -1.46 12.09 9.03
N GLU A 370 -2.51 12.67 9.61
CA GLU A 370 -3.88 12.16 9.55
C GLU A 370 -4.90 13.26 9.24
N LEU A 371 -6.09 12.87 8.79
CA LEU A 371 -7.18 13.81 8.48
C LEU A 371 -8.09 13.98 9.70
N GLU A 372 -7.97 15.12 10.39
CA GLU A 372 -8.84 15.53 11.50
C GLU A 372 -9.74 16.69 11.05
N ASP A 373 -11.07 16.52 11.16
CA ASP A 373 -12.06 17.52 10.74
C ASP A 373 -11.85 18.07 9.31
N GLY A 374 -11.36 17.21 8.41
CA GLY A 374 -11.07 17.56 7.02
C GLY A 374 -9.79 18.39 6.81
N ARG A 375 -8.97 18.56 7.86
CA ARG A 375 -7.62 19.12 7.79
C ARG A 375 -6.58 18.05 8.03
N GLU A 376 -5.45 18.17 7.35
CA GLU A 376 -4.31 17.30 7.56
C GLU A 376 -3.54 17.81 8.78
N VAL A 377 -3.43 16.97 9.80
CA VAL A 377 -2.73 17.26 11.07
C VAL A 377 -1.54 16.34 11.14
N THR A 378 -0.37 16.92 11.41
CA THR A 378 0.87 16.17 11.59
C THR A 378 1.28 16.22 13.06
N ARG A 379 1.73 15.09 13.59
CA ARG A 379 2.28 14.97 14.93
C ARG A 379 3.50 14.06 14.95
N ARG A 380 4.47 14.42 15.79
CA ARG A 380 5.60 13.57 16.15
C ARG A 380 5.22 12.74 17.38
N VAL A 381 5.54 11.46 17.35
CA VAL A 381 5.36 10.52 18.46
C VAL A 381 6.73 9.96 18.77
N ALA A 382 7.21 10.19 19.98
CA ALA A 382 8.51 9.69 20.40
C ALA A 382 8.55 8.16 20.36
N GLY A 383 9.68 7.59 19.96
CA GLY A 383 9.92 6.13 19.88
C GLY A 383 9.56 5.32 21.12
N ASN A 384 9.62 5.95 22.29
CA ASN A 384 9.33 5.32 23.59
C ASN A 384 7.92 5.61 24.11
N ALA A 385 7.08 6.32 23.35
CA ALA A 385 5.74 6.67 23.77
C ALA A 385 4.84 5.44 23.76
N THR A 386 4.22 5.15 24.91
CA THR A 386 3.21 4.09 25.09
C THR A 386 1.85 4.42 24.47
N SER A 387 1.68 5.62 23.89
CA SER A 387 0.46 6.02 23.18
C SER A 387 0.66 7.27 22.30
N PRO A 388 -0.04 7.38 21.16
CA PRO A 388 -0.85 6.34 20.51
C PRO A 388 0.07 5.40 19.71
N PRO A 389 -0.10 4.07 19.81
CA PRO A 389 0.71 3.15 19.04
C PRO A 389 0.48 3.40 17.55
N VAL A 390 1.56 3.63 16.81
CA VAL A 390 1.56 3.29 15.39
C VAL A 390 1.18 1.81 15.32
N GLN A 391 0.09 1.52 14.61
CA GLN A 391 -0.74 0.32 14.89
C GLN A 391 -0.04 -1.03 14.69
N PHE A 392 1.07 -1.04 13.97
CA PHE A 392 1.92 -2.22 13.84
C PHE A 392 3.33 -1.79 13.41
N GLU A 393 4.33 -2.53 13.88
CA GLU A 393 5.67 -2.50 13.34
C GLU A 393 5.73 -3.42 12.11
N PRO A 394 6.05 -2.92 10.88
CA PRO A 394 6.06 -3.75 9.67
C PRO A 394 6.85 -5.05 9.78
N ARG A 395 7.95 -5.02 10.55
CA ARG A 395 8.80 -6.20 10.78
C ARG A 395 8.08 -7.27 11.58
N GLU A 396 7.31 -6.89 12.60
CA GLU A 396 6.50 -7.83 13.38
C GLU A 396 5.31 -8.36 12.56
N LEU A 397 4.78 -7.53 11.66
CA LEU A 397 3.67 -7.90 10.79
C LEU A 397 4.01 -9.07 9.85
N ASN A 398 5.25 -9.15 9.35
CA ASN A 398 5.66 -10.15 8.35
C ASN A 398 5.37 -11.58 8.80
N ARG A 399 5.94 -11.99 9.94
CA ARG A 399 5.69 -13.29 10.57
C ARG A 399 4.21 -13.46 10.90
N GLY A 400 3.57 -12.36 11.29
CA GLY A 400 2.17 -12.36 11.68
C GLY A 400 1.20 -12.65 10.55
N LEU A 401 1.46 -12.13 9.33
CA LEU A 401 0.63 -12.39 8.16
C LEU A 401 0.57 -13.89 7.84
N VAL A 402 1.73 -14.57 7.85
CA VAL A 402 1.80 -16.01 7.57
C VAL A 402 1.08 -16.80 8.66
N ARG A 403 1.44 -16.58 9.93
CA ARG A 403 0.87 -17.33 11.06
C ARG A 403 -0.61 -17.08 11.26
N GLN A 404 -1.04 -15.85 11.04
CA GLN A 404 -2.44 -15.53 11.06
C GLN A 404 -3.06 -16.19 9.84
N TYR A 405 -2.82 -15.75 8.61
CA TYR A 405 -3.69 -16.07 7.48
C TYR A 405 -3.48 -17.46 6.83
N LEU A 406 -2.36 -18.13 7.06
CA LEU A 406 -2.14 -19.48 6.50
C LEU A 406 -2.46 -20.61 7.49
N ALA A 407 -2.92 -20.27 8.70
CA ALA A 407 -3.41 -21.23 9.69
C ALA A 407 -4.75 -21.85 9.30
N THR A 408 -4.73 -22.89 8.47
CA THR A 408 -5.92 -23.69 8.13
C THR A 408 -5.75 -25.16 8.46
N ARG A 409 -6.88 -25.86 8.59
CA ARG A 409 -6.87 -27.30 8.88
C ARG A 409 -6.50 -28.13 7.66
N THR A 410 -6.86 -27.64 6.47
CA THR A 410 -6.61 -28.29 5.21
C THR A 410 -5.84 -27.34 4.31
N THR A 411 -4.69 -27.80 3.83
CA THR A 411 -3.86 -27.11 2.84
C THR A 411 -3.49 -28.11 1.75
N ASN A 412 -3.05 -27.61 0.60
CA ASN A 412 -2.54 -28.44 -0.49
C ASN A 412 -1.61 -27.63 -1.40
N VAL A 413 -0.52 -28.22 -1.87
CA VAL A 413 0.32 -27.60 -2.89
C VAL A 413 -0.21 -28.01 -4.26
N THR A 414 -0.62 -27.02 -5.06
CA THR A 414 -1.41 -27.28 -6.29
C THR A 414 -0.58 -27.25 -7.57
N GLY A 415 0.69 -26.84 -7.47
CA GLY A 415 1.62 -26.71 -8.58
C GLY A 415 2.67 -25.65 -8.28
N LYS A 416 3.55 -25.43 -9.25
CA LYS A 416 4.60 -24.41 -9.19
C LYS A 416 4.55 -23.50 -10.41
N ILE A 417 5.15 -22.33 -10.28
CA ILE A 417 5.35 -21.37 -11.37
C ILE A 417 6.76 -20.81 -11.25
N ARG A 418 7.45 -20.67 -12.39
CA ARG A 418 8.78 -20.07 -12.46
C ARG A 418 8.69 -18.64 -12.94
N GLU A 419 9.30 -17.71 -12.22
CA GLU A 419 9.49 -16.33 -12.65
C GLU A 419 10.98 -15.98 -12.53
N GLY A 420 11.63 -15.77 -13.68
CA GLY A 420 13.08 -15.64 -13.72
C GLY A 420 13.77 -16.89 -13.19
N ASN A 421 14.57 -16.72 -12.13
CA ASN A 421 15.30 -17.80 -11.48
C ASN A 421 14.62 -18.30 -10.19
N THR A 422 13.42 -17.79 -9.87
CA THR A 422 12.70 -18.15 -8.64
C THR A 422 11.54 -19.07 -8.98
N THR A 423 11.45 -20.18 -8.25
CA THR A 423 10.28 -21.07 -8.26
C THR A 423 9.35 -20.66 -7.14
N TYR A 424 8.07 -20.54 -7.44
CA TYR A 424 7.03 -20.31 -6.45
C TYR A 424 6.03 -21.46 -6.44
N TYR A 425 5.82 -22.04 -5.27
CA TYR A 425 4.83 -23.07 -5.00
C TYR A 425 3.50 -22.42 -4.63
N ARG A 426 2.45 -22.82 -5.35
CA ARG A 426 1.10 -22.33 -5.10
C ARG A 426 0.40 -23.22 -4.07
N ILE A 427 0.22 -22.66 -2.88
CA ILE A 427 -0.45 -23.33 -1.76
C ILE A 427 -1.89 -22.83 -1.66
N GLU A 428 -2.84 -23.74 -1.65
CA GLU A 428 -4.23 -23.46 -1.31
C GLU A 428 -4.54 -23.95 0.09
N GLY A 429 -5.45 -23.28 0.78
CA GLY A 429 -6.00 -23.80 2.02
C GLY A 429 -7.45 -23.41 2.23
N GLU A 430 -8.15 -24.24 2.98
CA GLU A 430 -9.56 -24.09 3.30
C GLU A 430 -9.81 -24.41 4.78
N THR A 431 -10.95 -23.94 5.30
CA THR A 431 -11.44 -24.22 6.65
C THR A 431 -10.57 -23.65 7.77
N ARG A 432 -11.13 -22.64 8.45
CA ARG A 432 -10.51 -22.00 9.61
C ARG A 432 -11.57 -21.61 10.63
N PRO A 433 -11.40 -21.94 11.92
CA PRO A 433 -12.40 -21.62 12.95
C PRO A 433 -12.45 -20.12 13.29
N SER A 434 -11.29 -19.47 13.44
CA SER A 434 -11.15 -18.06 13.85
C SER A 434 -10.06 -17.34 13.08
N ILE A 435 -10.24 -16.05 12.80
CA ILE A 435 -9.19 -15.15 12.33
C ILE A 435 -9.12 -13.99 13.30
N GLY A 436 -7.97 -13.83 13.97
CA GLY A 436 -7.76 -12.77 14.96
C GLY A 436 -8.94 -12.69 15.93
N GLY A 437 -9.23 -13.73 16.69
CA GLY A 437 -10.32 -13.69 17.69
C GLY A 437 -11.76 -13.47 17.18
N VAL A 438 -11.99 -13.25 15.87
CA VAL A 438 -13.33 -13.11 15.30
C VAL A 438 -13.86 -14.51 14.99
N GLU A 439 -14.95 -14.89 15.68
CA GLU A 439 -15.72 -16.10 15.41
C GLU A 439 -17.21 -15.77 15.31
N PRO A 440 -17.97 -16.50 14.47
CA PRO A 440 -17.53 -17.57 13.57
C PRO A 440 -17.10 -17.07 12.18
N VAL A 441 -16.05 -17.69 11.62
CA VAL A 441 -15.61 -17.49 10.22
C VAL A 441 -16.18 -18.60 9.33
N GLN A 442 -16.76 -18.23 8.20
CA GLN A 442 -17.31 -19.16 7.21
C GLN A 442 -16.57 -19.06 5.87
N ASP A 443 -16.66 -20.11 5.05
CA ASP A 443 -16.13 -20.15 3.68
C ASP A 443 -14.66 -19.71 3.55
N TYR A 444 -13.84 -19.98 4.56
CA TYR A 444 -12.43 -19.57 4.56
C TYR A 444 -11.66 -20.27 3.45
N ARG A 445 -10.99 -19.49 2.61
CA ARG A 445 -10.10 -19.96 1.55
C ARG A 445 -8.89 -19.03 1.45
N PHE A 446 -7.71 -19.58 1.22
CA PHE A 446 -6.55 -18.81 0.81
C PHE A 446 -5.82 -19.42 -0.39
N VAL A 447 -5.08 -18.57 -1.08
CA VAL A 447 -4.06 -18.93 -2.08
C VAL A 447 -2.80 -18.15 -1.76
N ALA A 448 -1.67 -18.83 -1.60
CA ALA A 448 -0.37 -18.23 -1.30
C ALA A 448 0.70 -18.72 -2.29
N TYR A 449 1.73 -17.91 -2.50
CA TYR A 449 2.89 -18.23 -3.35
C TYR A 449 4.16 -18.18 -2.51
N VAL A 450 4.78 -19.34 -2.33
CA VAL A 450 5.94 -19.53 -1.44
C VAL A 450 7.13 -19.96 -2.28
N ASP A 451 8.28 -19.34 -2.13
CA ASP A 451 9.49 -19.77 -2.84
C ASP A 451 10.24 -20.91 -2.13
N ASP A 452 11.37 -21.32 -2.73
CA ASP A 452 12.23 -22.39 -2.21
C ASP A 452 12.80 -22.10 -0.81
N ASP A 453 12.91 -20.81 -0.42
CA ASP A 453 13.45 -20.35 0.86
C ASP A 453 12.35 -20.18 1.94
N GLY A 454 11.08 -20.44 1.60
CA GLY A 454 9.93 -20.25 2.52
C GLY A 454 9.38 -18.82 2.54
N PHE A 455 9.78 -17.96 1.61
CA PHE A 455 9.26 -16.60 1.51
C PHE A 455 7.88 -16.57 0.83
N VAL A 456 6.86 -16.19 1.60
CA VAL A 456 5.50 -15.96 1.10
C VAL A 456 5.41 -14.61 0.38
N SER A 457 5.66 -14.62 -0.92
CA SER A 457 5.70 -13.42 -1.77
C SER A 457 4.35 -12.72 -1.95
N ALA A 458 3.26 -13.48 -1.98
CA ALA A 458 1.91 -12.96 -2.09
C ALA A 458 0.91 -13.97 -1.55
N ALA A 459 -0.19 -13.46 -0.99
CA ALA A 459 -1.34 -14.28 -0.70
C ALA A 459 -2.66 -13.53 -0.83
N LYS A 460 -3.71 -14.31 -1.05
CA LYS A 460 -5.09 -13.86 -1.12
C LYS A 460 -5.94 -14.74 -0.22
N VAL A 461 -6.73 -14.11 0.62
CA VAL A 461 -7.62 -14.74 1.57
C VAL A 461 -9.04 -14.25 1.32
N THR A 462 -10.01 -15.15 1.32
CA THR A 462 -11.43 -14.82 1.28
C THR A 462 -12.17 -15.59 2.36
N TYR A 463 -13.07 -14.92 3.05
CA TYR A 463 -13.88 -15.53 4.09
C TYR A 463 -15.17 -14.74 4.28
N ALA A 464 -16.11 -15.31 5.01
CA ALA A 464 -17.33 -14.65 5.42
C ALA A 464 -17.38 -14.52 6.94
N LEU A 465 -17.78 -13.34 7.40
CA LEU A 465 -18.01 -13.05 8.81
C LEU A 465 -19.50 -13.03 9.09
N VAL A 466 -19.90 -13.62 10.22
CA VAL A 466 -21.27 -13.60 10.70
C VAL A 466 -21.42 -12.45 11.69
N SER A 467 -22.42 -11.60 11.47
CA SER A 467 -22.79 -10.50 12.38
C SER A 467 -24.30 -10.48 12.60
N ASP A 468 -24.77 -9.64 13.53
CA ASP A 468 -26.20 -9.40 13.75
C ASP A 468 -26.92 -8.86 12.50
N ALA A 469 -26.17 -8.18 11.60
CA ALA A 469 -26.67 -7.66 10.33
C ALA A 469 -26.69 -8.72 9.19
N GLY A 470 -26.19 -9.92 9.46
CA GLY A 470 -26.08 -11.02 8.50
C GLY A 470 -24.62 -11.42 8.18
N VAL A 471 -24.48 -12.24 7.15
CA VAL A 471 -23.20 -12.78 6.70
C VAL A 471 -22.61 -11.91 5.60
N TYR A 472 -21.40 -11.38 5.80
CA TYR A 472 -20.72 -10.55 4.80
C TYR A 472 -19.36 -11.12 4.42
N ARG A 473 -18.96 -10.92 3.16
CA ARG A 473 -17.71 -11.47 2.62
C ARG A 473 -16.58 -10.45 2.72
N VAL A 474 -15.47 -10.90 3.30
CA VAL A 474 -14.20 -10.18 3.36
C VAL A 474 -13.21 -10.82 2.38
N GLN A 475 -12.40 -9.99 1.75
CA GLN A 475 -11.25 -10.42 0.96
C GLN A 475 -10.05 -9.62 1.43
N PHE A 476 -8.96 -10.31 1.76
CA PHE A 476 -7.71 -9.72 2.21
C PHE A 476 -6.57 -10.21 1.30
N GLU A 477 -5.71 -9.31 0.85
CA GLU A 477 -4.58 -9.64 -0.02
C GLU A 477 -3.33 -8.95 0.51
N TRP A 478 -2.19 -9.64 0.42
CA TRP A 478 -0.89 -9.00 0.57
C TRP A 478 0.05 -9.40 -0.54
N THR A 479 0.98 -8.52 -0.87
CA THR A 479 2.01 -8.76 -1.87
C THR A 479 3.28 -8.01 -1.48
N TYR A 480 4.41 -8.70 -1.54
CA TYR A 480 5.73 -8.10 -1.42
C TYR A 480 6.33 -7.80 -2.79
N GLY A 481 7.18 -6.79 -2.88
CA GLY A 481 7.98 -6.50 -4.06
C GLY A 481 9.10 -5.52 -3.75
N ASN A 482 9.88 -5.18 -4.77
CA ASN A 482 11.03 -4.30 -4.68
C ASN A 482 12.00 -4.73 -3.56
N LEU A 483 12.22 -6.04 -3.42
CA LEU A 483 13.19 -6.56 -2.47
C LEU A 483 14.58 -5.99 -2.80
N ASP A 484 15.32 -5.58 -1.77
CA ASP A 484 16.69 -5.03 -1.79
C ASP A 484 16.89 -3.76 -2.65
N SER A 485 15.83 -3.24 -3.26
CA SER A 485 15.83 -2.07 -4.14
C SER A 485 14.99 -0.93 -3.59
N THR A 486 14.26 -1.19 -2.51
CA THR A 486 13.42 -0.19 -1.85
C THR A 486 14.28 0.77 -1.04
N THR A 487 13.98 2.06 -1.15
CA THR A 487 14.58 3.12 -0.32
C THR A 487 13.47 3.93 0.33
N VAL A 488 13.66 4.33 1.58
CA VAL A 488 12.72 5.22 2.27
C VAL A 488 13.38 6.58 2.43
N SER A 489 12.79 7.62 1.83
CA SER A 489 13.24 9.00 2.00
C SER A 489 12.36 9.73 3.01
N ARG A 490 12.98 10.61 3.81
CA ARG A 490 12.27 11.45 4.76
C ARG A 490 11.27 12.36 4.03
N PRO A 491 9.97 12.28 4.34
CA PRO A 491 8.98 13.13 3.69
C PRO A 491 9.14 14.61 4.06
N SER A 492 8.87 15.52 3.11
CA SER A 492 9.03 16.96 3.29
C SER A 492 8.17 17.56 4.41
N TRP A 493 6.99 16.99 4.67
CA TRP A 493 6.07 17.43 5.72
C TRP A 493 6.61 17.18 7.13
N VAL A 494 7.66 16.36 7.28
CA VAL A 494 8.32 16.15 8.57
C VAL A 494 9.13 17.39 8.97
N THR A 495 9.89 17.98 8.03
CA THR A 495 10.78 19.12 8.30
C THR A 495 10.03 20.41 8.62
N VAL A 496 8.86 20.62 8.01
CA VAL A 496 8.06 21.84 8.19
C VAL A 496 7.60 21.99 9.65
N ASN A 497 7.25 20.88 10.30
CA ASN A 497 6.66 20.91 11.64
C ASN A 497 7.70 20.88 12.78
N GLU A 498 8.93 20.45 12.52
CA GLU A 498 10.03 20.56 13.50
C GLU A 498 10.41 22.03 13.75
N THR A 499 10.24 22.89 12.75
CA THR A 499 10.61 24.31 12.85
C THR A 499 9.61 25.12 13.69
N ASP A 500 8.34 24.69 13.75
CA ASP A 500 7.28 25.39 14.49
C ASP A 500 7.16 24.94 15.96
N GLY A 501 7.67 23.75 16.31
CA GLY A 501 7.50 23.14 17.64
C GLY A 501 8.49 23.58 18.73
N ASP A 502 9.62 24.19 18.36
CA ASP A 502 10.72 24.48 19.30
C ASP A 502 10.65 25.89 19.92
N THR A 503 9.54 26.62 19.74
CA THR A 503 9.43 28.03 20.18
C THR A 503 8.60 28.25 21.45
N THR A 504 8.12 27.21 22.14
CA THR A 504 7.35 27.39 23.39
C THR A 504 7.72 26.39 24.47
N GLU A 505 8.95 26.48 24.97
CA GLU A 505 9.29 25.99 26.31
C GLU A 505 9.90 27.15 27.10
N ASN A 506 9.04 28.07 27.56
CA ASN A 506 9.24 28.96 28.71
C ASN A 506 7.98 29.80 28.92
N GLY A 507 7.01 29.22 29.61
CA GLY A 507 5.82 29.94 30.07
C GLY A 507 5.03 29.07 31.04
N ASP A 508 5.25 29.31 32.33
CA ASP A 508 4.39 28.86 33.43
C ASP A 508 2.91 29.08 33.07
N ASP A 509 2.19 28.04 32.64
CA ASP A 509 0.74 28.11 32.52
C ASP A 509 0.08 27.03 33.38
N LYS A 510 -0.40 27.53 34.50
CA LYS A 510 -1.18 26.85 35.52
C LYS A 510 -2.49 26.36 34.90
N PRO A 511 -2.89 25.09 35.10
CA PRO A 511 -4.15 24.61 34.53
C PRO A 511 -5.34 25.41 35.10
N PRO A 512 -6.33 25.79 34.27
CA PRO A 512 -7.54 26.44 34.76
C PRO A 512 -8.33 25.45 35.62
N SER A 513 -8.53 25.82 36.88
CA SER A 513 -9.40 25.12 37.82
C SER A 513 -10.84 25.11 37.29
N LEU A 514 -11.37 23.92 37.01
CA LEU A 514 -12.80 23.68 36.88
C LEU A 514 -13.48 23.94 38.24
N ARG A 515 -14.43 24.88 38.27
CA ARG A 515 -15.38 25.01 39.39
C ARG A 515 -16.48 23.97 39.21
N VAL A 516 -16.73 23.21 40.28
CA VAL A 516 -17.85 22.28 40.47
C VAL A 516 -19.18 23.03 40.48
#